data_AF-A0A483GQV9-F1
#
_entry.id   AF-A0A483GQV9-F1
#
_cell.length_a   1.000
_cell.length_b   1.000
_cell.length_c   1.000
_cell.angle_alpha   90.00
_cell.angle_beta   90.00
_cell.angle_gamma   90.00
#
_symmetry.space_group_name_H-M   'P 1'
#
loop_
_entity.id
_entity.type
_entity.pdbx_description
1 polymer ?
#
loop_
_entity_poly.entity_id
_entity_poly.type
_entity_poly.pdbx_seq_one_letter_code
_entity_poly.pdbx_strand_id
1 'polypeptide(L)'
;MKLKKLLELDFMVKFKSTLETEFEKELFIASLRNYASHGNPLRFHNFAYTMRELILHVIARKAPEEKVIGAPWYVRIDPNRKVTRKQQLKYCAQKNIPDSFLGVINTTFIDDSISDFLAEFVNLNKYTHITEKYFKPSPKQFFENARDVVSIAQHCLDLMADTAKEVICILENEIDSSVRDLANESLPDEVTILAPRVYTEYVQIEDVYASDIDDEFIYIGVDGSVFVTQEYGPKDDLCEINTDYPFSLSMQCSLRNPAQLTITSKEIEVDTSSWYE
;
A
#
# COMPACT_ATOMS: atom_id res chain seq x y z
N MET A 1 -11.67 -33.16 -7.07
CA MET A 1 -11.18 -33.00 -5.69
C MET A 1 -12.30 -32.42 -4.84
N LYS A 2 -12.40 -32.74 -3.54
CA LYS A 2 -13.43 -32.14 -2.66
C LYS A 2 -13.03 -30.70 -2.32
N LEU A 3 -14.01 -29.80 -2.16
CA LEU A 3 -13.79 -28.39 -1.80
C LEU A 3 -12.88 -28.21 -0.57
N LYS A 4 -13.13 -29.00 0.49
CA LYS A 4 -12.32 -28.93 1.72
C LYS A 4 -10.82 -29.07 1.45
N LYS A 5 -10.44 -30.05 0.62
CA LYS A 5 -9.04 -30.27 0.22
C LYS A 5 -8.47 -29.15 -0.65
N LEU A 6 -9.29 -28.52 -1.50
CA LEU A 6 -8.85 -27.37 -2.30
C LEU A 6 -8.49 -26.18 -1.40
N LEU A 7 -9.32 -25.90 -0.40
CA LEU A 7 -9.13 -24.78 0.53
C LEU A 7 -7.95 -24.97 1.49
N GLU A 8 -7.39 -26.19 1.58
CA GLU A 8 -6.21 -26.50 2.40
C GLU A 8 -4.90 -26.35 1.60
N LEU A 9 -4.95 -26.10 0.29
CA LEU A 9 -3.75 -25.92 -0.53
C LEU A 9 -3.13 -24.54 -0.31
N ASP A 10 -1.81 -24.49 -0.13
CA ASP A 10 -1.08 -23.26 0.19
C ASP A 10 -1.40 -22.09 -0.77
N PHE A 11 -1.44 -22.35 -2.08
CA PHE A 11 -1.74 -21.30 -3.06
C PHE A 11 -3.20 -20.82 -3.02
N MET A 12 -4.14 -21.66 -2.57
CA MET A 12 -5.54 -21.26 -2.37
C MET A 12 -5.70 -20.47 -1.07
N VAL A 13 -4.97 -20.85 -0.02
CA VAL A 13 -4.93 -20.12 1.25
C VAL A 13 -4.32 -18.73 1.04
N LYS A 14 -3.16 -18.66 0.36
CA LYS A 14 -2.51 -17.39 0.00
C LYS A 14 -3.45 -16.48 -0.80
N PHE A 15 -4.11 -17.01 -1.83
CA PHE A 15 -5.03 -16.21 -2.62
C PHE A 15 -6.24 -15.75 -1.82
N LYS A 16 -6.80 -16.60 -0.97
CA LYS A 16 -7.93 -16.20 -0.13
C LYS A 16 -7.55 -15.08 0.85
N SER A 17 -6.32 -15.06 1.38
CA SER A 17 -5.89 -14.04 2.34
C SER A 17 -5.71 -12.65 1.73
N THR A 18 -5.61 -12.52 0.40
CA THR A 18 -5.58 -11.20 -0.26
C THR A 18 -6.97 -10.61 -0.51
N LEU A 19 -8.03 -11.39 -0.31
CA LEU A 19 -9.41 -10.95 -0.45
C LEU A 19 -9.88 -10.29 0.84
N GLU A 20 -10.43 -9.09 0.74
CA GLU A 20 -10.74 -8.27 1.91
C GLU A 20 -12.23 -8.41 2.28
N THR A 21 -13.12 -8.31 1.29
CA THR A 21 -14.58 -8.27 1.54
C THR A 21 -15.19 -9.66 1.64
N GLU A 22 -16.32 -9.77 2.35
CA GLU A 22 -17.07 -11.01 2.42
C GLU A 22 -17.57 -11.45 1.04
N PHE A 23 -18.00 -10.52 0.19
CA PHE A 23 -18.41 -10.84 -1.17
C PHE A 23 -17.26 -11.46 -1.99
N GLU A 24 -16.04 -10.90 -1.94
CA GLU A 24 -14.87 -11.47 -2.64
C GLU A 24 -14.57 -12.90 -2.17
N LYS A 25 -14.59 -13.12 -0.85
CA LYS A 25 -14.36 -14.44 -0.24
C LYS A 25 -15.45 -15.43 -0.62
N GLU A 26 -16.72 -15.01 -0.60
CA GLU A 26 -17.86 -15.82 -1.01
C GLU A 26 -17.81 -16.18 -2.49
N LEU A 27 -17.48 -15.21 -3.36
CA LEU A 27 -17.32 -15.42 -4.80
C LEU A 27 -16.22 -16.42 -5.10
N PHE A 28 -15.07 -16.32 -4.41
CA PHE A 28 -13.98 -17.28 -4.51
C PHE A 28 -14.39 -18.69 -4.05
N ILE A 29 -15.08 -18.81 -2.91
CA ILE A 29 -15.56 -20.11 -2.43
C ILE A 29 -16.62 -20.70 -3.38
N ALA A 30 -17.50 -19.87 -3.93
CA ALA A 30 -18.50 -20.27 -4.90
C ALA A 30 -17.88 -20.74 -6.22
N SER A 31 -16.83 -20.08 -6.69
CA SER A 31 -16.08 -20.51 -7.88
C SER A 31 -15.43 -21.89 -7.67
N LEU A 32 -14.85 -22.13 -6.49
CA LEU A 32 -14.26 -23.42 -6.13
C LEU A 32 -15.32 -24.52 -5.95
N ARG A 33 -16.51 -24.19 -5.44
CA ARG A 33 -17.66 -25.11 -5.40
C ARG A 33 -18.09 -25.50 -6.82
N ASN A 34 -18.15 -24.53 -7.73
CA ASN A 34 -18.43 -24.81 -9.13
C ASN A 34 -17.39 -25.75 -9.73
N TYR A 35 -16.10 -25.44 -9.54
CA TYR A 35 -14.98 -26.30 -9.95
C TYR A 35 -15.07 -27.73 -9.39
N ALA A 36 -15.50 -27.87 -8.13
CA ALA A 36 -15.66 -29.17 -7.47
C ALA A 36 -16.92 -29.95 -7.93
N SER A 37 -17.76 -29.40 -8.80
CA SER A 37 -18.99 -30.06 -9.28
C SER A 37 -18.67 -31.09 -10.37
N HIS A 38 -18.34 -32.32 -9.96
CA HIS A 38 -18.05 -33.43 -10.86
C HIS A 38 -19.19 -33.75 -11.85
N GLY A 39 -18.83 -34.16 -13.06
CA GLY A 39 -19.78 -34.48 -14.13
C GLY A 39 -20.16 -33.28 -15.00
N ASN A 40 -19.94 -32.04 -14.54
CA ASN A 40 -20.17 -30.85 -15.35
C ASN A 40 -18.90 -30.49 -16.15
N PRO A 41 -18.89 -30.57 -17.49
CA PRO A 41 -17.73 -30.19 -18.31
C PRO A 41 -17.41 -28.70 -18.25
N LEU A 42 -18.40 -27.84 -17.92
CA LEU A 42 -18.24 -26.38 -17.85
C LEU A 42 -17.60 -25.89 -16.55
N ARG A 43 -17.46 -26.75 -15.54
CA ARG A 43 -17.03 -26.38 -14.17
C ARG A 43 -15.74 -25.57 -14.11
N PHE A 44 -14.80 -25.85 -15.01
CA PHE A 44 -13.53 -25.15 -15.06
C PHE A 44 -13.64 -23.79 -15.77
N HIS A 45 -14.35 -23.73 -16.88
CA HIS A 45 -14.53 -22.48 -17.62
C HIS A 45 -15.29 -21.46 -16.78
N ASN A 46 -16.33 -21.92 -16.07
CA ASN A 46 -17.04 -21.10 -15.09
C ASN A 46 -16.12 -20.65 -13.96
N PHE A 47 -15.30 -21.55 -13.41
CA PHE A 47 -14.29 -21.18 -12.41
C PHE A 47 -13.34 -20.10 -12.93
N ALA A 48 -12.73 -20.30 -14.11
CA ALA A 48 -11.79 -19.35 -14.71
C ALA A 48 -12.45 -17.99 -15.00
N TYR A 49 -13.69 -18.01 -15.49
CA TYR A 49 -14.48 -16.80 -15.71
C TYR A 49 -14.73 -16.06 -14.38
N THR A 50 -15.18 -16.76 -13.34
CA THR A 50 -15.41 -16.15 -12.03
C THR A 50 -14.12 -15.61 -11.40
N MET A 51 -12.98 -16.26 -11.59
CA MET A 51 -11.68 -15.75 -11.11
C MET A 51 -11.31 -14.41 -11.79
N ARG A 52 -11.62 -14.28 -13.08
CA ARG A 52 -11.42 -13.02 -13.81
C ARG A 52 -12.32 -11.91 -13.26
N GLU A 53 -13.59 -12.20 -13.05
CA GLU A 53 -14.54 -11.24 -12.48
C GLU A 53 -14.17 -10.86 -11.03
N LEU A 54 -13.65 -11.81 -10.24
CA LEU A 54 -13.16 -11.54 -8.89
C LEU A 54 -12.04 -10.49 -8.88
N ILE A 55 -11.06 -10.59 -9.79
CA ILE A 55 -10.00 -9.57 -9.92
C ILE A 55 -10.60 -8.21 -10.31
N LEU A 56 -11.58 -8.19 -11.22
CA LEU A 56 -12.27 -6.95 -11.60
C LEU A 56 -13.01 -6.32 -10.41
N HIS A 57 -13.62 -7.13 -9.55
CA HIS A 57 -14.23 -6.66 -8.31
C HIS A 57 -13.21 -6.05 -7.35
N VAL A 58 -12.04 -6.67 -7.19
CA VAL A 58 -10.96 -6.11 -6.36
C VAL A 58 -10.50 -4.75 -6.92
N ILE A 59 -10.32 -4.64 -8.24
CA ILE A 59 -9.95 -3.36 -8.88
C ILE A 59 -11.04 -2.31 -8.65
N ALA A 60 -12.31 -2.64 -8.87
CA ALA A 60 -13.42 -1.70 -8.70
C ALA A 60 -13.56 -1.21 -7.25
N ARG A 61 -13.26 -2.09 -6.28
CA ARG A 61 -13.23 -1.72 -4.85
C ARG A 61 -12.08 -0.78 -4.53
N LYS A 62 -10.86 -1.06 -5.02
CA LYS A 62 -9.66 -0.26 -4.74
C LYS A 62 -9.61 1.06 -5.51
N ALA A 63 -10.27 1.12 -6.67
CA ALA A 63 -10.36 2.27 -7.55
C ALA A 63 -11.80 2.49 -8.06
N PRO A 64 -12.72 2.95 -7.18
CA PRO A 64 -14.07 3.35 -7.59
C PRO A 64 -14.02 4.47 -8.65
N GLU A 65 -14.95 4.48 -9.60
CA GLU A 65 -14.92 5.44 -10.71
C GLU A 65 -14.89 6.90 -10.23
N GLU A 66 -15.66 7.21 -9.18
CA GLU A 66 -15.75 8.55 -8.61
C GLU A 66 -14.39 9.06 -8.12
N LYS A 67 -13.64 8.18 -7.44
CA LYS A 67 -12.31 8.50 -6.94
C LYS A 67 -11.30 8.66 -8.07
N VAL A 68 -11.35 7.79 -9.07
CA VAL A 68 -10.46 7.91 -10.25
C VAL A 68 -10.71 9.20 -11.00
N ILE A 69 -11.97 9.61 -11.17
CA ILE A 69 -12.33 10.87 -11.84
C ILE A 69 -11.85 12.09 -11.04
N GLY A 70 -11.83 11.99 -9.70
CA GLY A 70 -11.35 13.05 -8.82
C GLY A 70 -9.82 13.24 -8.82
N ALA A 71 -9.07 12.27 -9.35
CA ALA A 71 -7.61 12.35 -9.33
C ALA A 71 -7.08 13.45 -10.28
N PRO A 72 -6.03 14.19 -9.89
CA PRO A 72 -5.54 15.35 -10.64
C PRO A 72 -4.93 15.00 -12.02
N TRP A 73 -4.46 13.77 -12.18
CA TRP A 73 -3.90 13.25 -13.43
C TRP A 73 -4.97 12.63 -14.36
N TYR A 74 -6.22 12.50 -13.89
CA TYR A 74 -7.26 11.86 -14.68
C TYR A 74 -7.67 12.73 -15.88
N VAL A 75 -7.68 12.09 -17.05
CA VAL A 75 -8.22 12.67 -18.28
C VAL A 75 -9.12 11.64 -18.93
N ARG A 76 -10.34 12.03 -19.32
CA ARG A 76 -11.22 11.14 -20.07
C ARG A 76 -10.67 10.93 -21.48
N ILE A 77 -10.24 9.69 -21.76
CA ILE A 77 -9.68 9.29 -23.07
C ILE A 77 -10.65 8.53 -23.96
N ASP A 78 -11.72 7.94 -23.39
CA ASP A 78 -12.72 7.15 -24.12
C ASP A 78 -14.09 7.84 -24.09
N PRO A 79 -14.73 8.10 -25.24
CA PRO A 79 -16.07 8.69 -25.26
C PRO A 79 -17.15 7.74 -24.72
N ASN A 80 -16.94 6.43 -24.74
CA ASN A 80 -17.92 5.42 -24.34
C ASN A 80 -17.74 4.93 -22.90
N ARG A 81 -16.61 5.23 -22.26
CA ARG A 81 -16.31 4.80 -20.89
C ARG A 81 -15.88 5.99 -20.05
N LYS A 82 -16.42 6.09 -18.83
CA LYS A 82 -15.98 7.12 -17.87
C LYS A 82 -14.55 6.84 -17.43
N VAL A 83 -14.30 5.63 -16.94
CA VAL A 83 -12.99 5.24 -16.46
C VAL A 83 -12.56 3.96 -17.15
N THR A 84 -11.32 3.92 -17.63
CA THR A 84 -10.73 2.71 -18.21
C THR A 84 -10.06 1.87 -17.12
N ARG A 85 -9.90 0.56 -17.37
CA ARG A 85 -9.15 -0.31 -16.45
C ARG A 85 -7.72 0.18 -16.22
N LYS A 86 -7.06 0.70 -17.27
CA LYS A 86 -5.71 1.29 -17.14
C LYS A 86 -5.71 2.42 -16.10
N GLN A 87 -6.72 3.29 -16.12
CA GLN A 87 -6.87 4.37 -15.15
C GLN A 87 -7.20 3.85 -13.75
N GLN A 88 -8.02 2.82 -13.60
CA GLN A 88 -8.25 2.21 -12.29
C GLN A 88 -6.96 1.62 -11.70
N LEU A 89 -6.16 0.91 -12.51
CA LEU A 89 -4.87 0.37 -12.07
C LEU A 89 -3.88 1.50 -11.72
N LYS A 90 -3.84 2.57 -12.51
CA LYS A 90 -3.05 3.77 -12.19
C LYS A 90 -3.47 4.36 -10.85
N TYR A 91 -4.77 4.45 -10.57
CA TYR A 91 -5.27 4.92 -9.28
C TYR A 91 -4.92 3.97 -8.12
N CYS A 92 -4.96 2.66 -8.33
CA CYS A 92 -4.50 1.70 -7.32
C CYS A 92 -3.04 1.93 -6.93
N ALA A 93 -2.19 2.32 -7.88
CA ALA A 93 -0.77 2.60 -7.66
C ALA A 93 -0.52 3.99 -7.06
N GLN A 94 -1.00 5.06 -7.70
CA GLN A 94 -0.60 6.44 -7.39
C GLN A 94 -1.67 7.30 -6.72
N LYS A 95 -2.89 6.80 -6.52
CA LYS A 95 -3.98 7.55 -5.86
C LYS A 95 -4.17 8.95 -6.47
N ASN A 96 -4.24 9.99 -5.65
CA ASN A 96 -4.37 11.39 -6.07
C ASN A 96 -3.03 12.10 -6.24
N ILE A 97 -1.90 11.38 -6.24
CA ILE A 97 -0.57 11.96 -6.43
C ILE A 97 -0.45 12.44 -7.90
N PRO A 98 -0.15 13.72 -8.15
CA PRO A 98 0.01 14.24 -9.51
C PRO A 98 1.21 13.64 -10.23
N ASP A 99 1.11 13.43 -11.55
CA ASP A 99 2.23 12.96 -12.37
C ASP A 99 3.45 13.92 -12.30
N SER A 100 3.21 15.21 -12.09
CA SER A 100 4.28 16.21 -11.90
C SER A 100 5.07 16.01 -10.61
N PHE A 101 4.47 15.40 -9.58
CA PHE A 101 5.18 15.07 -8.35
C PHE A 101 6.12 13.89 -8.56
N LEU A 102 5.61 12.83 -9.19
CA LEU A 102 6.38 11.61 -9.42
C LEU A 102 7.48 11.81 -10.46
N GLY A 103 7.27 12.72 -11.42
CA GLY A 103 8.20 12.94 -12.52
C GLY A 103 8.15 11.81 -13.56
N VAL A 104 8.87 12.02 -14.67
CA VAL A 104 8.74 11.18 -15.88
C VAL A 104 9.23 9.74 -15.65
N ILE A 105 10.32 9.55 -14.91
CA ILE A 105 10.90 8.22 -14.68
C ILE A 105 9.92 7.33 -13.89
N ASN A 106 9.38 7.84 -12.79
CA ASN A 106 8.47 7.10 -11.93
C ASN A 106 7.10 6.88 -12.57
N THR A 107 6.59 7.87 -13.32
CA THR A 107 5.34 7.68 -14.09
C THR A 107 5.49 6.65 -15.20
N THR A 108 6.66 6.54 -15.83
CA THR A 108 6.96 5.49 -16.82
C THR A 108 6.98 4.11 -16.16
N PHE A 109 7.65 3.97 -15.00
CA PHE A 109 7.64 2.74 -14.23
C PHE A 109 6.22 2.25 -13.86
N ILE A 110 5.34 3.17 -13.47
CA ILE A 110 3.93 2.86 -13.18
C ILE A 110 3.23 2.37 -14.44
N ASP A 111 3.41 3.05 -15.58
CA ASP A 111 2.80 2.67 -16.84
C ASP A 111 3.27 1.30 -17.35
N ASP A 112 4.56 0.97 -17.17
CA ASP A 112 5.13 -0.33 -17.50
C ASP A 112 4.54 -1.43 -16.60
N SER A 113 4.48 -1.20 -15.29
CA SER A 113 3.86 -2.13 -14.33
C SER A 113 2.39 -2.40 -14.65
N ILE A 114 1.63 -1.38 -15.04
CA ILE A 114 0.23 -1.54 -15.47
C ILE A 114 0.15 -2.34 -16.77
N SER A 115 1.09 -2.15 -17.69
CA SER A 115 1.14 -2.89 -18.95
C SER A 115 1.40 -4.37 -18.71
N ASP A 116 2.30 -4.71 -17.78
CA ASP A 116 2.58 -6.07 -17.34
C ASP A 116 1.34 -6.71 -16.70
N PHE A 117 0.67 -6.00 -15.79
CA PHE A 117 -0.60 -6.45 -15.20
C PHE A 117 -1.61 -6.80 -16.28
N LEU A 118 -1.81 -5.90 -17.26
CA LEU A 118 -2.81 -6.09 -18.31
C LEU A 118 -2.47 -7.27 -19.22
N ALA A 119 -1.18 -7.48 -19.53
CA ALA A 119 -0.71 -8.63 -20.30
C ALA A 119 -1.03 -9.95 -19.57
N GLU A 120 -0.76 -10.01 -18.27
CA GLU A 120 -1.08 -11.18 -17.46
C GLU A 120 -2.57 -11.42 -17.30
N PHE A 121 -3.32 -10.35 -17.04
CA PHE A 121 -4.76 -10.43 -16.89
C PHE A 121 -5.45 -10.91 -18.17
N VAL A 122 -4.90 -10.59 -19.35
CA VAL A 122 -5.37 -11.12 -20.64
C VAL A 122 -5.11 -12.62 -20.77
N ASN A 123 -4.04 -13.16 -20.18
CA ASN A 123 -3.76 -14.61 -20.22
C ASN A 123 -4.88 -15.45 -19.57
N LEU A 124 -5.66 -14.89 -18.66
CA LEU A 124 -6.85 -15.56 -18.10
C LEU A 124 -7.91 -15.91 -19.16
N ASN A 125 -7.99 -15.15 -20.26
CA ASN A 125 -8.92 -15.42 -21.35
C ASN A 125 -8.70 -16.81 -21.97
N LYS A 126 -7.45 -17.32 -21.97
CA LYS A 126 -7.14 -18.64 -22.52
C LYS A 126 -7.93 -19.76 -21.84
N TYR A 127 -8.37 -19.55 -20.61
CA TYR A 127 -9.09 -20.54 -19.80
C TYR A 127 -10.62 -20.37 -19.85
N THR A 128 -11.12 -19.23 -20.34
CA THR A 128 -12.56 -18.94 -20.42
C THR A 128 -13.18 -19.41 -21.74
N HIS A 129 -12.39 -19.57 -22.80
CA HIS A 129 -12.89 -20.03 -24.09
C HIS A 129 -13.32 -21.51 -24.06
N ILE A 130 -14.58 -21.75 -24.42
CA ILE A 130 -15.16 -23.08 -24.56
C ILE A 130 -15.01 -23.51 -26.02
N THR A 131 -14.13 -24.48 -26.28
CA THR A 131 -13.96 -25.12 -27.60
C THR A 131 -13.93 -26.63 -27.44
N GLU A 132 -14.16 -27.40 -28.51
CA GLU A 132 -14.12 -28.87 -28.47
C GLU A 132 -12.82 -29.41 -27.86
N LYS A 133 -11.69 -28.74 -28.16
CA LYS A 133 -10.36 -29.08 -27.63
C LYS A 133 -10.28 -28.96 -26.09
N TYR A 134 -10.98 -28.00 -25.50
CA TYR A 134 -10.90 -27.68 -24.07
C TYR A 134 -12.16 -28.09 -23.27
N PHE A 135 -13.14 -28.73 -23.92
CA PHE A 135 -14.42 -29.09 -23.29
C PHE A 135 -14.32 -30.30 -22.35
N LYS A 136 -13.40 -31.23 -22.61
CA LYS A 136 -13.22 -32.46 -21.80
C LYS A 136 -11.74 -32.76 -21.47
N PRO A 137 -11.00 -31.84 -20.86
CA PRO A 137 -9.62 -32.10 -20.47
C PRO A 137 -9.57 -33.15 -19.34
N SER A 138 -8.40 -33.79 -19.21
CA SER A 138 -8.19 -34.80 -18.18
C SER A 138 -8.26 -34.19 -16.76
N PRO A 139 -8.60 -34.97 -15.72
CA PRO A 139 -8.62 -34.47 -14.34
C PRO A 139 -7.31 -33.82 -13.88
N LYS A 140 -6.16 -34.33 -14.36
CA LYS A 140 -4.83 -33.77 -14.08
C LYS A 140 -4.70 -32.38 -14.71
N GLN A 141 -5.03 -32.24 -16.00
CA GLN A 141 -4.98 -30.96 -16.71
C GLN A 141 -5.95 -29.93 -16.08
N PHE A 142 -7.15 -30.36 -15.64
CA PHE A 142 -8.08 -29.48 -14.93
C PHE A 142 -7.49 -28.91 -13.64
N PHE A 143 -6.69 -29.69 -12.92
CA PHE A 143 -6.05 -29.22 -11.69
C PHE A 143 -4.87 -28.30 -11.98
N GLU A 144 -4.02 -28.66 -12.93
CA GLU A 144 -2.90 -27.81 -13.38
C GLU A 144 -3.40 -26.45 -13.88
N ASN A 145 -4.43 -26.43 -14.74
CA ASN A 145 -5.02 -25.19 -15.21
C ASN A 145 -5.66 -24.37 -14.09
N ALA A 146 -6.28 -25.01 -13.09
CA ALA A 146 -6.87 -24.30 -11.96
C ALA A 146 -5.79 -23.65 -11.09
N ARG A 147 -4.67 -24.35 -10.86
CA ARG A 147 -3.49 -23.77 -10.21
C ARG A 147 -2.98 -22.57 -10.99
N ASP A 148 -2.79 -22.70 -12.31
CA ASP A 148 -2.29 -21.62 -13.14
C ASP A 148 -3.21 -20.38 -13.13
N VAL A 149 -4.53 -20.58 -13.16
CA VAL A 149 -5.51 -19.48 -13.04
C VAL A 149 -5.35 -18.74 -11.71
N VAL A 150 -5.24 -19.47 -10.60
CA VAL A 150 -5.07 -18.85 -9.26
C VAL A 150 -3.71 -18.17 -9.15
N SER A 151 -2.66 -18.77 -9.69
CA SER A 151 -1.32 -18.16 -9.71
C SER A 151 -1.27 -16.88 -10.52
N ILE A 152 -1.88 -16.83 -11.71
CA ILE A 152 -1.99 -15.60 -12.50
C ILE A 152 -2.82 -14.55 -11.74
N ALA A 153 -3.96 -14.96 -11.16
CA ALA A 153 -4.79 -14.06 -10.37
C ALA A 153 -4.03 -13.47 -9.18
N GLN A 154 -3.26 -14.29 -8.46
CA GLN A 154 -2.41 -13.86 -7.37
C GLN A 154 -1.35 -12.87 -7.85
N HIS A 155 -0.64 -13.20 -8.94
CA HIS A 155 0.44 -12.37 -9.43
C HIS A 155 -0.05 -11.01 -9.92
N CYS A 156 -1.23 -10.93 -10.54
CA CYS A 156 -1.90 -9.67 -10.82
C CYS A 156 -2.12 -8.83 -9.55
N LEU A 157 -2.62 -9.43 -8.47
CA LEU A 157 -2.83 -8.72 -7.20
C LEU A 157 -1.53 -8.30 -6.51
N ASP A 158 -0.50 -9.17 -6.57
CA ASP A 158 0.84 -8.89 -6.04
C ASP A 158 1.46 -7.70 -6.79
N LEU A 159 1.45 -7.71 -8.13
CA LEU A 159 1.96 -6.62 -8.96
C LEU A 159 1.29 -5.28 -8.64
N MET A 160 -0.04 -5.26 -8.48
CA MET A 160 -0.76 -4.05 -8.09
C MET A 160 -0.36 -3.55 -6.70
N ALA A 161 -0.15 -4.45 -5.74
CA ALA A 161 0.28 -4.08 -4.39
C ALA A 161 1.73 -3.58 -4.37
N ASP A 162 2.62 -4.23 -5.13
CA ASP A 162 4.03 -3.89 -5.17
C ASP A 162 4.27 -2.57 -5.91
N THR A 163 3.54 -2.28 -7.00
CA THR A 163 3.59 -0.95 -7.63
C THR A 163 3.14 0.15 -6.67
N ALA A 164 2.09 -0.08 -5.87
CA ALA A 164 1.64 0.90 -4.89
C ALA A 164 2.67 1.15 -3.78
N LYS A 165 3.34 0.09 -3.29
CA LYS A 165 4.43 0.22 -2.31
C LYS A 165 5.62 0.99 -2.88
N GLU A 166 6.01 0.71 -4.11
CA GLU A 166 7.12 1.42 -4.76
C GLU A 166 6.81 2.92 -4.88
N VAL A 167 5.57 3.28 -5.23
CA VAL A 167 5.13 4.68 -5.22
C VAL A 167 5.26 5.30 -3.84
N ILE A 168 4.91 4.58 -2.76
CA ILE A 168 5.08 5.07 -1.39
C ILE A 168 6.57 5.30 -1.09
N CYS A 169 7.45 4.37 -1.41
CA CYS A 169 8.89 4.55 -1.21
C CYS A 169 9.45 5.74 -2.01
N ILE A 170 8.94 5.98 -3.22
CA ILE A 170 9.30 7.18 -3.99
C ILE A 170 8.85 8.45 -3.25
N LEU A 171 7.62 8.48 -2.73
CA LEU A 171 7.13 9.64 -1.96
C LEU A 171 8.02 9.90 -0.75
N GLU A 172 8.33 8.87 0.04
CA GLU A 172 9.16 8.94 1.25
C GLU A 172 10.54 9.53 0.93
N ASN A 173 11.18 9.06 -0.14
CA ASN A 173 12.48 9.60 -0.58
C ASN A 173 12.42 11.07 -1.03
N GLU A 174 11.34 11.48 -1.71
CA GLU A 174 11.20 12.86 -2.18
C GLU A 174 10.96 13.85 -1.03
N ILE A 175 10.27 13.43 0.03
CA ILE A 175 9.94 14.30 1.18
C ILE A 175 10.98 14.24 2.30
N ASP A 176 11.82 13.19 2.37
CA ASP A 176 12.74 12.92 3.49
C ASP A 176 13.58 14.14 3.88
N SER A 177 14.25 14.77 2.91
CA SER A 177 15.10 15.95 3.19
C SER A 177 14.33 17.11 3.81
N SER A 178 13.17 17.44 3.26
CA SER A 178 12.35 18.57 3.73
C SER A 178 11.69 18.26 5.07
N VAL A 179 11.33 17.00 5.32
CA VAL A 179 10.82 16.51 6.61
C VAL A 179 11.91 16.63 7.68
N ARG A 180 13.13 16.18 7.38
CA ARG A 180 14.26 16.25 8.31
C ARG A 180 14.64 17.68 8.66
N ASP A 181 14.67 18.58 7.68
CA ASP A 181 14.95 19.99 7.91
C ASP A 181 13.91 20.62 8.84
N LEU A 182 12.63 20.41 8.55
CA LEU A 182 11.53 20.97 9.35
C LEU A 182 11.44 20.36 10.76
N ALA A 183 11.72 19.06 10.90
CA ALA A 183 11.78 18.40 12.20
C ALA A 183 12.90 18.99 13.07
N ASN A 184 14.08 19.25 12.51
CA ASN A 184 15.20 19.90 13.22
C ASN A 184 14.89 21.36 13.61
N GLU A 185 14.16 22.11 12.78
CA GLU A 185 13.76 23.49 13.10
C GLU A 185 12.69 23.58 14.18
N SER A 186 11.86 22.55 14.31
CA SER A 186 10.63 22.59 15.14
C SER A 186 10.80 22.01 16.53
N LEU A 187 12.04 21.69 16.93
CA LEU A 187 12.36 21.05 18.19
C LEU A 187 12.02 21.96 19.38
N PRO A 188 11.13 21.55 20.30
CA PRO A 188 10.73 22.34 21.45
C PRO A 188 11.55 22.01 22.71
N ASP A 189 11.51 22.97 23.65
CA ASP A 189 12.09 22.95 25.00
C ASP A 189 11.38 21.98 25.98
N GLU A 190 10.59 20.98 25.52
CA GLU A 190 9.73 20.16 26.40
C GLU A 190 10.50 19.40 27.49
N VAL A 191 11.78 19.13 27.24
CA VAL A 191 12.69 18.48 28.19
C VAL A 191 13.09 19.40 29.36
N THR A 192 12.80 20.70 29.29
CA THR A 192 13.11 21.68 30.35
C THR A 192 12.39 21.42 31.67
N ILE A 193 11.33 20.60 31.70
CA ILE A 193 10.67 20.21 32.95
C ILE A 193 11.51 19.22 33.79
N LEU A 194 12.47 18.49 33.18
CA LEU A 194 13.20 17.41 33.84
C LEU A 194 14.30 17.90 34.78
N ALA A 195 14.91 19.06 34.52
CA ALA A 195 15.98 19.61 35.36
C ALA A 195 15.96 21.15 35.40
N PRO A 196 16.60 21.78 36.42
CA PRO A 196 16.71 23.24 36.50
C PRO A 196 17.37 23.88 35.28
N ARG A 197 18.26 23.14 34.60
CA ARG A 197 18.80 23.47 33.29
C ARG A 197 18.90 22.21 32.46
N VAL A 198 18.31 22.26 31.27
CA VAL A 198 18.40 21.21 30.27
C VAL A 198 18.81 21.86 28.96
N TYR A 199 19.77 21.23 28.26
CA TYR A 199 20.20 21.66 26.94
C TYR A 199 20.02 20.49 25.99
N THR A 200 19.31 20.73 24.88
CA THR A 200 19.29 19.82 23.75
C THR A 200 20.63 19.93 23.03
N GLU A 201 21.39 18.83 22.96
CA GLU A 201 22.66 18.79 22.24
C GLU A 201 22.42 18.64 20.74
N TYR A 202 21.68 17.59 20.36
CA TYR A 202 21.28 17.32 18.99
C TYR A 202 20.09 16.37 18.97
N VAL A 203 19.47 16.28 17.80
CA VAL A 203 18.41 15.32 17.52
C VAL A 203 18.88 14.39 16.42
N GLN A 204 18.56 13.12 16.59
CA GLN A 204 18.80 12.10 15.61
C GLN A 204 17.46 11.60 15.10
N ILE A 205 17.19 11.85 13.82
CA ILE A 205 16.04 11.29 13.12
C ILE A 205 16.41 9.90 12.62
N GLU A 206 15.69 8.90 13.10
CA GLU A 206 15.94 7.48 12.82
C GLU A 206 15.10 7.01 11.64
N ASP A 207 13.81 7.38 11.62
CA ASP A 207 12.87 6.93 10.60
C ASP A 207 11.93 8.05 10.12
N VAL A 208 11.58 7.98 8.84
CA VAL A 208 10.60 8.85 8.17
C VAL A 208 9.77 7.99 7.25
N TYR A 209 8.45 7.94 7.48
CA TYR A 209 7.56 7.06 6.74
C TYR A 209 6.20 7.71 6.47
N ALA A 210 5.56 7.29 5.37
CA ALA A 210 4.18 7.66 5.09
C ALA A 210 3.24 6.76 5.93
N SER A 211 2.55 7.36 6.91
CA SER A 211 1.63 6.64 7.79
C SER A 211 0.26 6.39 7.15
N ASP A 212 -0.22 7.33 6.34
CA ASP A 212 -1.45 7.20 5.56
C ASP A 212 -1.45 8.17 4.36
N ILE A 213 -2.29 7.92 3.36
CA ILE A 213 -2.51 8.80 2.21
C ILE A 213 -4.01 8.86 1.93
N ASP A 214 -4.58 10.07 2.07
CA ASP A 214 -5.97 10.30 1.73
C ASP A 214 -6.12 10.99 0.37
N ASP A 215 -7.28 11.59 0.12
CA ASP A 215 -7.57 12.24 -1.15
C ASP A 215 -6.87 13.62 -1.31
N GLU A 216 -6.33 14.20 -0.24
CA GLU A 216 -5.74 15.56 -0.21
C GLU A 216 -4.32 15.63 0.37
N PHE A 217 -3.96 14.76 1.31
CA PHE A 217 -2.73 14.80 2.10
C PHE A 217 -2.01 13.46 2.14
N ILE A 218 -0.69 13.54 2.27
CA ILE A 218 0.17 12.45 2.75
C ILE A 218 0.42 12.72 4.22
N TYR A 219 0.10 11.76 5.08
CA TYR A 219 0.41 11.80 6.50
C TYR A 219 1.76 11.12 6.73
N ILE A 220 2.62 11.78 7.51
CA ILE A 220 4.02 11.42 7.66
C ILE A 220 4.31 11.25 9.15
N GLY A 221 4.89 10.11 9.50
CA GLY A 221 5.46 9.85 10.81
C GLY A 221 6.97 10.07 10.77
N VAL A 222 7.50 10.66 11.84
CA VAL A 222 8.93 10.82 12.06
C VAL A 222 9.25 10.33 13.46
N ASP A 223 10.16 9.38 13.55
CA ASP A 223 10.62 8.82 14.82
C ASP A 223 12.12 9.07 14.99
N GLY A 224 12.54 9.35 16.22
CA GLY A 224 13.94 9.59 16.53
C GLY A 224 14.21 9.74 18.02
N SER A 225 15.41 10.23 18.32
CA SER A 225 15.89 10.43 19.69
C SER A 225 16.41 11.85 19.87
N VAL A 226 16.04 12.49 20.99
CA VAL A 226 16.60 13.79 21.41
C VAL A 226 17.67 13.55 22.47
N PHE A 227 18.89 14.00 22.21
CA PHE A 227 20.01 13.90 23.14
C PHE A 227 20.11 15.18 23.96
N VAL A 228 20.11 15.04 25.28
CA VAL A 228 20.10 16.17 26.21
C VAL A 228 21.17 16.05 27.29
N THR A 229 21.70 17.21 27.68
CA THR A 229 22.47 17.39 28.91
C THR A 229 21.56 17.99 29.98
N GLN A 230 21.51 17.37 31.16
CA GLN A 230 20.78 17.85 32.33
C GLN A 230 21.77 18.29 33.41
N GLU A 231 21.67 19.52 33.90
CA GLU A 231 22.51 20.03 35.00
C GLU A 231 21.72 20.10 36.31
N TYR A 232 22.31 19.55 37.36
CA TYR A 232 21.80 19.60 38.73
C TYR A 232 22.83 20.26 39.66
N GLY A 233 22.34 20.96 40.68
CA GLY A 233 23.19 21.57 41.70
C GLY A 233 23.58 23.04 41.45
N PRO A 234 24.20 23.69 42.45
CA PRO A 234 24.66 25.07 42.34
C PRO A 234 25.86 25.21 41.38
N LYS A 235 26.12 26.43 40.88
CA LYS A 235 27.19 26.69 39.89
C LYS A 235 28.58 26.20 40.30
N ASP A 236 28.85 26.11 41.60
CA ASP A 236 30.17 25.75 42.15
C ASP A 236 30.30 24.25 42.45
N ASP A 237 29.23 23.46 42.27
CA ASP A 237 29.17 22.01 42.46
C ASP A 237 28.11 21.40 41.53
N LEU A 238 28.38 21.49 40.23
CA LEU A 238 27.46 21.13 39.17
C LEU A 238 27.62 19.65 38.79
N CYS A 239 26.50 18.94 38.69
CA CYS A 239 26.43 17.56 38.21
C CYS A 239 25.74 17.53 36.85
N GLU A 240 26.43 17.02 35.83
CA GLU A 240 25.92 16.87 34.47
C GLU A 240 25.52 15.40 34.22
N ILE A 241 24.34 15.21 33.64
CA ILE A 241 23.84 13.90 33.22
C ILE A 241 23.46 13.99 31.74
N ASN A 242 24.10 13.17 30.92
CA ASN A 242 23.80 13.06 29.50
C ASN A 242 22.89 11.86 29.28
N THR A 243 21.77 12.08 28.57
CA THR A 243 20.77 11.06 28.31
C THR A 243 20.00 11.38 27.03
N ASP A 244 19.21 10.43 26.56
CA ASP A 244 18.40 10.55 25.37
C ASP A 244 16.97 10.10 25.65
N TYR A 245 16.02 10.72 24.94
CA TYR A 245 14.61 10.38 25.01
C TYR A 245 14.07 10.16 23.59
N PRO A 246 13.31 9.08 23.35
CA PRO A 246 12.65 8.89 22.06
C PRO A 246 11.58 9.97 21.87
N PHE A 247 11.42 10.40 20.62
CA PHE A 247 10.36 11.31 20.23
C PHE A 247 9.65 10.83 18.96
N SER A 248 8.39 11.23 18.85
CA SER A 248 7.59 11.07 17.63
C SER A 248 7.00 12.41 17.19
N LEU A 249 7.01 12.63 15.88
CA LEU A 249 6.46 13.83 15.24
C LEU A 249 5.52 13.42 14.11
N SER A 250 4.35 14.05 14.05
CA SER A 250 3.39 13.86 12.98
C SER A 250 3.33 15.09 12.08
N MET A 251 3.47 14.85 10.78
CA MET A 251 3.45 15.89 9.75
C MET A 251 2.47 15.51 8.64
N GLN A 252 2.14 16.48 7.80
CA GLN A 252 1.41 16.22 6.56
C GLN A 252 1.95 17.10 5.44
N CYS A 253 1.91 16.59 4.21
CA CYS A 253 2.13 17.39 3.01
C CYS A 253 0.93 17.29 2.07
N SER A 254 0.65 18.39 1.35
CA SER A 254 -0.45 18.40 0.38
C SER A 254 -0.07 17.64 -0.88
N LEU A 255 -0.95 16.76 -1.35
CA LEU A 255 -0.80 16.08 -2.64
C LEU A 255 -0.75 17.05 -3.83
N ARG A 256 -1.28 18.27 -3.67
CA ARG A 256 -1.29 19.29 -4.73
C ARG A 256 -0.04 20.18 -4.72
N ASN A 257 0.56 20.35 -3.55
CA ASN A 257 1.77 21.15 -3.36
C ASN A 257 2.67 20.52 -2.29
N PRO A 258 3.46 19.52 -2.66
CA PRO A 258 4.26 18.75 -1.71
C PRO A 258 5.42 19.53 -1.11
N ALA A 259 5.81 20.67 -1.71
CA ALA A 259 6.74 21.62 -1.10
C ALA A 259 6.15 22.33 0.14
N GLN A 260 4.83 22.23 0.37
CA GLN A 260 4.17 22.71 1.57
C GLN A 260 3.99 21.57 2.57
N LEU A 261 5.08 21.27 3.28
CA LEU A 261 5.04 20.46 4.50
C LEU A 261 4.50 21.31 5.65
N THR A 262 3.59 20.72 6.42
CA THR A 262 3.03 21.35 7.62
C THR A 262 3.05 20.35 8.76
N ILE A 263 3.44 20.81 9.94
CA ILE A 263 3.36 19.99 11.16
C ILE A 263 1.91 19.96 11.61
N THR A 264 1.39 18.75 11.83
CA THR A 264 0.01 18.53 12.30
C THR A 264 -0.06 18.37 13.80
N SER A 265 0.98 17.82 14.43
CA SER A 265 1.08 17.83 15.89
C SER A 265 1.33 19.25 16.39
N LYS A 266 0.69 19.64 17.49
CA LYS A 266 0.95 20.96 18.09
C LYS A 266 2.32 21.03 18.77
N GLU A 267 2.83 19.87 19.18
CA GLU A 267 4.00 19.65 20.04
C GLU A 267 4.71 18.36 19.55
N ILE A 268 6.00 18.21 19.87
CA ILE A 268 6.78 16.99 19.58
C ILE A 268 6.56 16.05 20.74
N GLU A 269 6.05 14.84 20.53
CA GLU A 269 5.82 13.93 21.65
C GLU A 269 7.13 13.29 22.08
N VAL A 270 7.75 13.80 23.16
CA VAL A 270 8.95 13.22 23.77
C VAL A 270 8.55 12.26 24.90
N ASP A 271 8.92 10.99 24.77
CA ASP A 271 8.68 9.98 25.80
C ASP A 271 9.80 10.00 26.85
N THR A 272 9.47 10.51 28.04
CA THR A 272 10.39 10.62 29.19
C THR A 272 10.16 9.54 30.24
N SER A 273 9.39 8.48 29.93
CA SER A 273 9.04 7.44 30.90
C SER A 273 10.26 6.79 31.56
N SER A 274 11.35 6.64 30.80
CA SER A 274 12.63 6.07 31.25
C SER A 274 13.28 6.84 32.40
N TRP A 275 12.94 8.12 32.59
CA TRP A 275 13.45 8.92 33.71
C TRP A 275 12.83 8.52 35.06
N TYR A 276 11.60 8.00 35.05
CA TYR A 276 10.84 7.67 36.26
C TYR A 276 11.07 6.23 36.77
N GLU A 277 11.86 5.43 36.05
CA GLU A 277 12.19 4.03 36.38
C GLU A 277 13.47 3.91 37.24
#